data_AF-A0A7K4NIL8-F1
#
_entry.id   AF-A0A7K4NIL8-F1
#
_cell.length_a   1.000
_cell.length_b   1.000
_cell.length_c   1.000
_cell.angle_alpha   90.00
_cell.angle_beta   90.00
_cell.angle_gamma   90.00
#
_symmetry.space_group_name_H-M   'P 1'
#
loop_
_entity.id
_entity.type
_entity.pdbx_description
1 polymer ?
#
loop_
_entity_poly.entity_id
_entity_poly.type
_entity_poly.pdbx_seq_one_letter_code
_entity_poly.pdbx_strand_id
1 'polypeptide(L)'
;MVIVVLVFVPFENNYVGVFLKQFSGVDWDEVTQRDTVENSIPITLIEQTGKNCIVSAENFDIIIDHKYFVRSADLANELNFDREHNTLTLNCDLLAGDKSRLDIWYVVEESVNHSMKYEYWITAWNNTQP
;
A
#
# COMPACT_ATOMS: atom_id res chain seq x y z
N MET A 1 0.34 -20.37 30.59
CA MET A 1 -0.99 -20.86 30.13
C MET A 1 -1.71 -19.65 29.56
N VAL A 2 -1.74 -19.51 28.23
CA VAL A 2 -2.42 -18.40 27.55
C VAL A 2 -3.83 -18.87 27.24
N ILE A 3 -4.82 -18.21 27.84
CA ILE A 3 -6.22 -18.45 27.52
C ILE A 3 -6.54 -17.59 26.31
N VAL A 4 -6.67 -18.23 25.15
CA VAL A 4 -7.22 -17.58 23.95
C VAL A 4 -8.73 -17.63 24.09
N VAL A 5 -9.33 -16.47 24.40
CA VAL A 5 -10.78 -16.32 24.40
C VAL A 5 -11.21 -16.07 22.95
N LEU A 6 -11.65 -17.11 22.25
CA LEU A 6 -12.30 -17.01 20.95
C LEU A 6 -13.75 -16.57 21.18
N VAL A 7 -14.00 -15.26 21.08
CA VAL A 7 -15.36 -14.71 21.07
C VAL A 7 -15.89 -14.79 19.63
N PHE A 8 -16.72 -15.80 19.37
CA PHE A 8 -17.50 -15.87 18.13
C PHE A 8 -18.72 -14.95 18.27
N VAL A 9 -18.61 -13.72 17.79
CA VAL A 9 -19.77 -12.81 17.68
C VAL A 9 -20.46 -13.08 16.34
N PRO A 10 -21.77 -13.40 16.32
CA PRO A 10 -22.51 -13.56 15.07
C PRO A 10 -22.53 -12.23 14.29
N PHE A 11 -22.09 -12.30 13.03
CA PHE A 11 -21.86 -11.18 12.10
C PHE A 11 -23.16 -10.50 11.59
N GLU A 12 -24.20 -10.38 12.40
CA GLU A 12 -25.48 -9.78 11.97
C GLU A 12 -25.64 -8.28 12.28
N ASN A 13 -24.61 -7.62 12.81
CA ASN A 13 -24.61 -6.17 13.02
C ASN A 13 -23.62 -5.48 12.06
N ASN A 14 -24.16 -5.01 10.93
CA ASN A 14 -23.44 -4.47 9.76
C ASN A 14 -22.31 -3.47 10.06
N TYR A 15 -22.37 -2.71 11.15
CA TYR A 15 -21.34 -1.69 11.42
C TYR A 15 -19.98 -2.30 11.79
N VAL A 16 -19.93 -3.27 12.70
CA VAL A 16 -18.64 -3.86 13.15
C VAL A 16 -17.99 -4.69 12.02
N GLY A 17 -18.81 -5.37 11.21
CA GLY A 17 -18.33 -6.13 10.04
C GLY A 17 -17.74 -5.22 8.95
N VAL A 18 -18.34 -4.06 8.68
CA VAL A 18 -17.81 -3.08 7.72
C VAL A 18 -16.47 -2.51 8.19
N PHE A 19 -16.33 -2.17 9.47
CA PHE A 19 -15.04 -1.72 10.02
C PHE A 19 -13.96 -2.80 9.92
N LEU A 20 -14.23 -4.04 10.35
CA LEU A 20 -13.24 -5.13 10.25
C LEU A 20 -12.89 -5.47 8.80
N LYS A 21 -13.87 -5.40 7.88
CA LYS A 21 -13.63 -5.57 6.45
C LYS A 21 -12.65 -4.53 5.92
N GLN A 22 -12.66 -3.29 6.40
CA GLN A 22 -11.70 -2.27 5.96
C GLN A 22 -10.25 -2.62 6.33
N PHE A 23 -10.00 -3.29 7.46
CA PHE A 23 -8.65 -3.64 7.95
C PHE A 23 -8.10 -5.02 7.52
N SER A 24 -8.92 -5.85 6.85
CA SER A 24 -8.44 -7.11 6.24
C SER A 24 -7.58 -6.87 4.99
N GLY A 25 -6.98 -7.91 4.39
CA GLY A 25 -6.38 -7.79 3.06
C GLY A 25 -7.39 -7.30 2.01
N VAL A 26 -6.92 -6.83 0.85
CA VAL A 26 -7.81 -6.50 -0.26
C VAL A 26 -8.09 -7.78 -1.05
N ASP A 27 -9.35 -8.23 -1.06
CA ASP A 27 -9.77 -9.23 -2.04
C ASP A 27 -10.10 -8.49 -3.34
N TRP A 28 -9.14 -8.45 -4.26
CA TRP A 28 -9.26 -7.72 -5.51
C TRP A 28 -10.34 -8.28 -6.44
N ASP A 29 -10.77 -9.53 -6.24
CA ASP A 29 -11.89 -10.12 -6.99
C ASP A 29 -13.25 -9.52 -6.59
N GLU A 30 -13.36 -8.92 -5.39
CA GLU A 30 -14.57 -8.24 -4.91
C GLU A 30 -14.65 -6.75 -5.34
N VAL A 31 -13.54 -6.18 -5.84
CA VAL A 31 -13.45 -4.77 -6.23
C VAL A 31 -13.69 -4.63 -7.73
N THR A 32 -14.53 -3.66 -8.12
CA THR A 32 -14.73 -3.39 -9.56
C THR A 32 -13.49 -2.73 -10.13
N GLN A 33 -12.99 -3.21 -11.28
CA GLN A 33 -11.80 -2.66 -11.93
C GLN A 33 -11.84 -1.13 -12.13
N ARG A 34 -13.00 -0.56 -12.49
CA ARG A 34 -13.17 0.89 -12.68
C ARG A 34 -12.96 1.72 -11.40
N ASP A 35 -13.09 1.06 -10.25
CA ASP A 35 -12.94 1.67 -8.93
C ASP A 35 -11.51 1.48 -8.40
N THR A 36 -10.64 0.78 -9.14
CA THR A 36 -9.25 0.53 -8.76
C THR A 36 -8.32 1.43 -9.56
N VAL A 37 -7.37 2.07 -8.88
CA VAL A 37 -6.27 2.78 -9.52
C VAL A 37 -4.99 2.01 -9.25
N GLU A 38 -4.34 1.62 -10.33
CA GLU A 38 -3.08 0.88 -10.32
C GLU A 38 -1.94 1.85 -10.66
N ASN A 39 -0.98 2.01 -9.75
CA ASN A 39 0.21 2.81 -9.98
C ASN A 39 1.45 1.94 -9.85
N SER A 40 2.47 2.26 -10.64
CA SER A 40 3.76 1.57 -10.65
C SER A 40 4.84 2.62 -10.86
N ILE A 41 5.70 2.82 -9.86
CA ILE A 41 6.81 3.79 -9.95
C ILE A 41 8.16 3.09 -9.82
N PRO A 42 9.19 3.54 -10.55
CA PRO A 42 10.54 3.09 -10.32
C PRO A 42 11.02 3.53 -8.93
N ILE A 43 11.71 2.63 -8.23
CA ILE A 43 12.47 2.97 -7.03
C ILE A 43 13.93 2.56 -7.18
N THR A 44 14.85 3.39 -6.71
CA THR A 44 16.29 3.13 -6.80
C THR A 44 16.95 3.28 -5.44
N LEU A 45 17.77 2.30 -5.05
CA LEU A 45 18.53 2.34 -3.81
C LEU A 45 19.50 3.53 -3.80
N ILE A 46 19.41 4.36 -2.75
CA ILE A 46 20.32 5.48 -2.50
C ILE A 46 21.34 5.06 -1.43
N GLU A 47 20.83 4.55 -0.30
CA GLU A 47 21.64 4.25 0.88
C GLU A 47 21.07 3.04 1.63
N GLN A 48 21.96 2.24 2.22
CA GLN A 48 21.60 1.15 3.11
C GLN A 48 22.07 1.45 4.54
N THR A 49 21.11 1.48 5.46
CA THR A 49 21.34 1.68 6.91
C THR A 49 20.86 0.46 7.68
N GLY A 50 21.76 -0.53 7.80
CA GLY A 50 21.44 -1.81 8.45
C GLY A 50 20.46 -2.63 7.62
N LYS A 51 19.26 -2.88 8.17
CA LYS A 51 18.15 -3.59 7.47
C LYS A 51 17.23 -2.67 6.68
N ASN A 52 17.39 -1.35 6.82
CA ASN A 52 16.56 -0.37 6.15
C ASN A 52 17.32 0.21 4.96
N CYS A 53 16.61 0.41 3.86
CA CYS A 53 17.12 0.98 2.63
C CYS A 53 16.36 2.28 2.35
N ILE A 54 17.10 3.34 2.08
CA ILE A 54 16.56 4.60 1.57
C ILE A 54 16.56 4.50 0.06
N VAL A 55 15.38 4.64 -0.54
CA VAL A 55 15.21 4.58 -2.00
C VAL A 55 14.67 5.90 -2.53
N SER A 56 15.07 6.28 -3.74
CA SER A 56 14.36 7.33 -4.49
C SER A 56 13.00 6.79 -4.94
N ALA A 57 11.98 7.63 -4.88
CA ALA A 57 10.62 7.30 -5.32
C ALA A 57 10.00 8.50 -6.03
N GLU A 58 10.52 8.79 -7.23
CA GLU A 58 10.01 9.89 -8.05
C GLU A 58 8.53 9.67 -8.38
N ASN A 59 7.72 10.73 -8.27
CA ASN A 59 6.27 10.75 -8.51
C ASN A 59 5.43 10.03 -7.45
N PHE A 60 6.00 9.59 -6.33
CA PHE A 60 5.22 9.05 -5.22
C PHE A 60 4.28 10.09 -4.61
N ASP A 61 4.70 11.36 -4.59
CA ASP A 61 3.89 12.52 -4.20
C ASP A 61 2.59 12.63 -5.01
N ILE A 62 2.64 12.40 -6.32
CA ILE A 62 1.47 12.41 -7.21
C ILE A 62 0.44 11.34 -6.79
N ILE A 63 0.93 10.17 -6.35
CA ILE A 63 0.07 9.07 -5.89
C ILE A 63 -0.59 9.42 -4.56
N ILE A 64 0.19 9.91 -3.59
CA ILE A 64 -0.36 10.19 -2.25
C ILE A 64 -1.23 11.46 -2.21
N ASP A 65 -1.01 12.41 -3.11
CA ASP A 65 -1.84 13.61 -3.23
C ASP A 65 -3.07 13.37 -4.12
N HIS A 66 -3.24 12.15 -4.65
CA HIS A 66 -4.38 11.85 -5.50
C HIS A 66 -5.69 12.00 -4.73
N LYS A 67 -6.56 12.90 -5.20
CA LYS A 67 -7.80 13.31 -4.51
C LYS A 67 -8.76 12.18 -4.12
N TYR A 68 -8.65 11.03 -4.80
CA TYR A 68 -9.52 9.87 -4.57
C TYR A 68 -8.87 8.77 -3.74
N PHE A 69 -7.63 8.97 -3.27
CA PHE A 69 -6.95 8.00 -2.43
C PHE A 69 -7.16 8.32 -0.95
N VAL A 70 -8.19 7.71 -0.35
CA VAL A 70 -8.66 8.01 1.02
C VAL A 70 -7.59 7.78 2.10
N ARG A 71 -6.76 6.72 1.95
CA ARG A 71 -5.75 6.32 2.93
C ARG A 71 -4.31 6.63 2.51
N SER A 72 -4.12 7.63 1.66
CA SER A 72 -2.78 7.98 1.15
C SER A 72 -1.80 8.38 2.26
N ALA A 73 -2.27 9.08 3.29
CA ALA A 73 -1.46 9.45 4.46
C ALA A 73 -0.97 8.22 5.24
N ASP A 74 -1.76 7.15 5.31
CA ASP A 74 -1.36 5.92 5.98
C ASP A 74 -0.25 5.21 5.21
N LEU A 75 -0.38 5.12 3.88
CA LEU A 75 0.69 4.61 3.02
C LEU A 75 1.98 5.44 3.13
N ALA A 76 1.86 6.78 3.11
CA ALA A 76 3.02 7.67 3.24
C ALA A 76 3.75 7.46 4.59
N ASN A 77 3.01 7.23 5.67
CA ASN A 77 3.57 6.93 6.99
C ASN A 77 4.21 5.53 7.03
N GLU A 78 3.55 4.51 6.48
CA GLU A 78 4.07 3.13 6.42
C GLU A 78 5.41 3.05 5.68
N LEU A 79 5.56 3.82 4.61
CA LEU A 79 6.78 3.87 3.80
C LEU A 79 7.78 4.96 4.24
N ASN A 80 7.49 5.67 5.34
CA ASN A 80 8.27 6.80 5.86
C ASN A 80 8.68 7.77 4.73
N PHE A 81 7.69 8.27 3.98
CA PHE A 81 7.95 9.14 2.83
C PHE A 81 8.50 10.50 3.27
N ASP A 82 9.71 10.79 2.83
CA ASP A 82 10.31 12.11 2.91
C ASP A 82 9.96 12.90 1.65
N ARG A 83 9.02 13.82 1.79
CA ARG A 83 8.51 14.65 0.71
C ARG A 83 9.52 15.69 0.22
N GLU A 84 10.48 16.11 1.05
CA GLU A 84 11.50 17.10 0.64
C GLU A 84 12.49 16.46 -0.33
N HIS A 85 12.84 15.19 -0.09
CA HIS A 85 13.84 14.47 -0.87
C HIS A 85 13.25 13.45 -1.87
N ASN A 86 11.92 13.26 -1.86
CA ASN A 86 11.22 12.20 -2.61
C ASN A 86 11.82 10.81 -2.36
N THR A 87 12.02 10.47 -1.09
CA THR A 87 12.59 9.18 -0.68
C THR A 87 11.65 8.39 0.22
N LEU A 88 11.78 7.07 0.16
CA LEU A 88 11.06 6.13 1.03
C LEU A 88 12.08 5.33 1.85
N THR A 89 11.67 4.89 3.03
CA THR A 89 12.45 3.95 3.84
C THR A 89 11.76 2.60 3.87
N LEU A 90 12.43 1.59 3.31
CA LEU A 90 11.89 0.24 3.13
C LEU A 90 12.82 -0.79 3.80
N ASN A 91 12.30 -1.99 4.09
CA ASN A 91 13.19 -3.10 4.44
C ASN A 91 13.97 -3.52 3.19
N CYS A 92 15.29 -3.59 3.28
CA CYS A 92 16.17 -4.01 2.19
C CYS A 92 15.84 -5.40 1.65
N ASP A 93 15.29 -6.30 2.47
CA ASP A 93 14.89 -7.66 2.06
C ASP A 93 13.76 -7.65 1.01
N LEU A 94 13.03 -6.53 0.86
CA LEU A 94 11.98 -6.37 -0.14
C LEU A 94 12.52 -5.91 -1.51
N LEU A 95 13.75 -5.39 -1.56
CA LEU A 95 14.35 -4.89 -2.79
C LEU A 95 14.94 -6.03 -3.62
N ALA A 96 14.66 -6.00 -4.92
CA ALA A 96 15.23 -6.92 -5.90
C ALA A 96 16.46 -6.27 -6.57
N GLY A 97 17.48 -5.95 -5.77
CA GLY A 97 18.70 -5.26 -6.20
C GLY A 97 18.60 -3.72 -6.13
N ASP A 98 19.51 -3.03 -6.82
CA ASP A 98 19.65 -1.56 -6.74
C ASP A 98 18.47 -0.80 -7.36
N LYS A 99 17.72 -1.44 -8.25
CA LYS A 99 16.53 -0.86 -8.88
C LYS A 99 15.39 -1.85 -8.78
N SER A 100 14.24 -1.35 -8.34
CA SER A 100 13.01 -2.12 -8.20
C SER A 100 11.83 -1.26 -8.66
N ARG A 101 10.62 -1.80 -8.57
CA ARG A 101 9.38 -1.11 -8.88
C ARG A 101 8.46 -1.20 -7.67
N LEU A 102 7.90 -0.08 -7.25
CA LEU A 102 6.89 0.00 -6.22
C LEU A 102 5.53 0.05 -6.91
N ASP A 103 4.76 -1.00 -6.72
CA ASP A 103 3.40 -1.13 -7.21
C ASP A 103 2.44 -0.74 -6.07
N ILE A 104 1.49 0.15 -6.35
CA ILE A 104 0.52 0.65 -5.37
C ILE A 104 -0.85 0.62 -6.02
N TRP A 105 -1.73 -0.18 -5.46
CA TRP A 105 -3.12 -0.26 -5.89
C TRP A 105 -4.00 0.29 -4.78
N TYR A 106 -4.97 1.13 -5.14
CA TYR A 106 -5.96 1.61 -4.18
C TYR A 106 -7.34 1.72 -4.81
N VAL A 107 -8.35 1.65 -3.95
CA VAL A 107 -9.75 1.82 -4.35
C VAL A 107 -10.12 3.29 -4.18
N VAL A 108 -10.75 3.86 -5.19
CA VAL A 108 -11.17 5.27 -5.19
C VAL A 108 -12.25 5.54 -4.14
N GLU A 109 -12.27 6.77 -3.62
CA GLU A 109 -13.26 7.24 -2.64
C GLU A 109 -14.71 6.96 -3.09
N GLU A 110 -15.01 7.11 -4.38
CA GLU A 110 -16.35 6.94 -4.93
C GLU A 110 -16.85 5.50 -4.97
N SER A 111 -15.99 4.50 -4.71
CA SER A 111 -16.46 3.13 -4.66
C SER A 111 -17.42 2.93 -3.49
N VAL A 112 -18.59 2.36 -3.79
CA VAL A 112 -19.63 2.07 -2.78
C VAL A 112 -19.11 1.10 -1.71
N ASN A 113 -18.18 0.22 -2.10
CA ASN A 113 -17.54 -0.74 -1.22
C ASN A 113 -16.01 -0.54 -1.27
N HIS A 114 -15.31 -0.87 -0.18
CA HIS A 114 -13.84 -0.95 -0.19
C HIS A 114 -13.06 0.36 -0.45
N SER A 115 -13.67 1.56 -0.47
CA SER A 115 -12.98 2.85 -0.74
C SER A 115 -11.80 3.22 0.19
N MET A 116 -11.60 2.47 1.28
CA MET A 116 -10.47 2.60 2.20
C MET A 116 -9.37 1.54 1.97
N LYS A 117 -9.48 0.73 0.92
CA LYS A 117 -8.55 -0.35 0.64
C LYS A 117 -7.40 0.12 -0.25
N TYR A 118 -6.21 -0.32 0.10
CA TYR A 118 -5.03 -0.24 -0.74
C TYR A 118 -4.11 -1.41 -0.42
N GLU A 119 -3.21 -1.69 -1.37
CA GLU A 119 -2.12 -2.63 -1.20
C GLU A 119 -0.90 -2.09 -1.95
N TYR A 120 0.30 -2.41 -1.45
CA TYR A 120 1.54 -2.12 -2.16
C TYR A 120 2.48 -3.31 -2.07
N TRP A 121 3.33 -3.44 -3.07
CA TRP A 121 4.39 -4.45 -3.08
C TRP A 121 5.55 -3.99 -3.97
N ILE A 122 6.66 -4.70 -3.86
CA ILE A 122 7.87 -4.41 -4.64
C ILE A 122 8.08 -5.53 -5.64
N THR A 123 8.24 -5.15 -6.91
CA THR A 123 8.60 -6.07 -7.99
C THR A 123 10.03 -5.82 -8.48
N ALA A 124 10.62 -6.88 -9.04
CA ALA A 124 11.93 -6.77 -9.67
C ALA A 124 11.88 -5.82 -10.87
N TRP A 125 12.95 -5.03 -11.05
CA TRP A 125 13.03 -4.14 -12.20
C TRP A 125 13.14 -4.94 -13.50
N ASN A 126 12.12 -4.83 -14.35
CA ASN A 126 12.11 -5.41 -15.69
C ASN A 126 12.03 -4.30 -16.75
N ASN A 127 13.07 -4.19 -17.58
CA ASN A 127 13.16 -3.21 -18.68
C ASN A 127 12.09 -3.39 -19.77
N THR A 128 11.31 -4.47 -19.74
CA THR A 128 10.24 -4.75 -20.73
C THR A 128 8.84 -4.38 -20.27
N GLN A 129 8.65 -4.03 -18.99
CA GLN A 129 7.39 -3.45 -18.53
C GLN A 129 7.45 -1.93 -18.66
N PRO A 130 6.47 -1.30 -19.35
CA PRO A 130 6.41 0.15 -19.45
C PRO A 130 6.33 0.83 -18.08
#